data_AF-A0A923BWJ7-F1
#
_entry.id   AF-A0A923BWJ7-F1
#
_cell.length_a   1.000
_cell.length_b   1.000
_cell.length_c   1.000
_cell.angle_alpha   90.00
_cell.angle_beta   90.00
_cell.angle_gamma   90.00
#
_symmetry.space_group_name_H-M   'P 1'
#
loop_
_entity.id
_entity.type
_entity.pdbx_description
1 polymer ?
#
loop_
_entity_poly.entity_id
_entity_poly.type
_entity_poly.pdbx_seq_one_letter_code
_entity_poly.pdbx_strand_id
1 'polypeptide(L)'
;MSADFDFDDMARLMALEHAFSAMALISAGNLAHLANVTMSQAVQQFRDAIESSVHDVGDRPKELQVAMQAHLKRMFDHLASMAKHADQIGTD
;
A
#
# COMPACT_ATOMS: atom_id res chain seq x y z
N MET A 1 1.47 -0.07 -35.40
CA MET A 1 1.14 -1.21 -34.53
C MET A 1 1.03 -0.65 -33.12
N SER A 2 -0.19 -0.29 -32.71
CA SER A 2 -0.44 0.10 -31.32
C SER A 2 -0.21 -1.13 -30.47
N ALA A 3 0.69 -1.03 -29.50
CA ALA A 3 0.85 -2.06 -28.49
C ALA A 3 -0.52 -2.27 -27.83
N ASP A 4 -1.12 -3.43 -28.09
CA ASP A 4 -2.11 -4.00 -27.19
C ASP A 4 -1.42 -4.06 -25.83
N PHE A 5 -1.79 -3.14 -24.95
CA PHE A 5 -1.46 -3.28 -23.54
C PHE A 5 -2.15 -4.57 -23.12
N ASP A 6 -1.36 -5.64 -23.03
CA ASP A 6 -1.88 -7.00 -22.93
C ASP A 6 -2.75 -7.09 -21.67
N PHE A 7 -3.98 -7.58 -21.81
CA PHE A 7 -4.86 -7.79 -20.67
C PHE A 7 -4.19 -8.71 -19.63
N ASP A 8 -3.29 -9.59 -20.07
CA ASP A 8 -2.46 -10.41 -19.19
C ASP A 8 -1.46 -9.60 -18.37
N ASP A 9 -0.86 -8.55 -18.93
CA ASP A 9 0.05 -7.67 -18.20
C ASP A 9 -0.70 -6.83 -17.16
N MET A 10 -1.90 -6.35 -17.50
CA MET A 10 -2.77 -5.69 -16.53
C MET A 10 -3.18 -6.64 -15.41
N ALA A 11 -3.57 -7.88 -15.72
CA ALA A 11 -3.94 -8.88 -14.73
C ALA A 11 -2.77 -9.19 -13.78
N ARG A 12 -1.54 -9.29 -14.31
CA ARG A 12 -0.33 -9.48 -13.50
C ARG A 12 -0.05 -8.30 -12.59
N LEU A 13 -0.20 -7.06 -13.08
CA LEU A 13 -0.03 -5.86 -12.26
C LEU A 13 -1.06 -5.81 -11.13
N MET A 14 -2.32 -6.12 -11.41
CA MET A 14 -3.38 -6.18 -10.39
C MET A 14 -3.13 -7.27 -9.35
N ALA A 15 -2.63 -8.45 -9.78
CA ALA A 15 -2.27 -9.53 -8.87
C ALA A 15 -1.10 -9.14 -7.96
N LEU A 16 -0.10 -8.43 -8.49
CA LEU A 16 1.02 -7.89 -7.71
C LEU A 16 0.56 -6.85 -6.69
N GLU A 17 -0.35 -5.95 -7.05
CA GLU A 17 -0.94 -4.97 -6.13
C GLU A 17 -1.70 -5.65 -4.99
N HIS A 18 -2.46 -6.71 -5.30
CA HIS A 18 -3.16 -7.50 -4.27
C HIS A 18 -2.19 -8.23 -3.35
N ALA A 19 -1.16 -8.88 -3.91
CA ALA A 19 -0.13 -9.56 -3.14
C ALA A 19 0.62 -8.58 -2.22
N PHE A 20 0.96 -7.40 -2.72
CA PHE A 20 1.56 -6.33 -1.92
C PHE A 20 0.64 -5.91 -0.76
N SER A 21 -0.64 -5.65 -1.06
CA SER A 21 -1.62 -5.23 -0.05
C SER A 21 -1.79 -6.29 1.05
N ALA A 22 -1.85 -7.57 0.69
CA ALA A 22 -1.92 -8.68 1.64
C ALA A 22 -0.66 -8.74 2.53
N MET A 23 0.53 -8.64 1.95
CA MET A 23 1.80 -8.63 2.69
C MET A 23 1.89 -7.43 3.63
N ALA A 24 1.43 -6.25 3.21
CA ALA A 24 1.40 -5.06 4.04
C ALA A 24 0.49 -5.24 5.26
N LEU A 25 -0.69 -5.83 5.11
CA LEU A 25 -1.60 -6.12 6.22
C LEU A 25 -1.02 -7.17 7.19
N ILE A 26 -0.45 -8.26 6.68
CA ILE A 26 0.17 -9.30 7.52
C ILE A 26 1.32 -8.68 8.32
N SER A 27 2.17 -7.89 7.67
CA SER A 27 3.28 -7.21 8.32
C SER A 27 2.78 -6.19 9.35
N ALA A 28 1.67 -5.51 9.08
CA ALA A 28 1.11 -4.51 9.98
C ALA A 28 0.50 -5.18 11.21
N GLY A 29 -0.17 -6.33 11.05
CA GLY A 29 -0.65 -7.14 12.17
C GLY A 29 0.50 -7.64 13.06
N ASN A 30 1.58 -8.13 12.45
CA ASN A 30 2.77 -8.57 13.19
C ASN A 30 3.43 -7.40 13.95
N LEU A 31 3.59 -6.25 13.30
CA LEU A 31 4.15 -5.06 13.93
C LEU A 31 3.25 -4.54 15.06
N ALA A 32 1.94 -4.49 14.83
CA ALA A 32 0.96 -4.10 15.84
C ALA A 32 1.09 -4.93 17.11
N HIS A 33 1.21 -6.26 16.97
CA HIS A 33 1.45 -7.17 18.08
C HIS A 33 2.79 -6.92 18.78
N LEU A 34 3.88 -6.82 18.02
CA LEU A 34 5.24 -6.67 18.58
C LEU A 34 5.47 -5.30 19.24
N ALA A 35 4.93 -4.24 18.67
CA ALA A 35 5.09 -2.87 19.13
C ALA A 35 3.97 -2.41 20.09
N ASN A 36 2.98 -3.28 20.37
CA ASN A 36 1.80 -2.97 21.17
C ASN A 36 1.08 -1.69 20.71
N VAL A 37 0.84 -1.60 19.40
CA VAL A 37 0.10 -0.52 18.74
C VAL A 37 -1.11 -1.10 18.02
N THR A 38 -2.07 -0.27 17.64
CA THR A 38 -3.20 -0.73 16.83
C THR A 38 -2.75 -1.08 15.40
N MET A 39 -3.54 -1.87 14.68
CA MET A 39 -3.24 -2.22 13.30
C MET A 39 -3.28 -0.97 12.41
N SER A 40 -4.18 -0.01 12.68
CA SER A 40 -4.21 1.28 11.98
C SER A 40 -2.95 2.11 12.22
N GLN A 41 -2.40 2.11 13.45
CA GLN A 41 -1.13 2.78 13.74
C GLN A 41 0.04 2.14 13.00
N ALA A 42 0.09 0.80 12.94
CA ALA A 42 1.12 0.08 12.18
C ALA A 42 1.05 0.37 10.67
N VAL A 43 -0.17 0.40 10.09
CA VAL A 43 -0.35 0.79 8.68
C VAL A 43 0.09 2.23 8.41
N GLN A 44 -0.18 3.16 9.34
CA GLN A 44 0.29 4.54 9.21
C GLN A 44 1.82 4.62 9.22
N GLN A 45 2.49 3.87 10.08
CA GLN A 45 3.97 3.83 10.11
C GLN A 45 4.56 3.32 8.79
N PHE A 46 3.94 2.32 8.15
CA PHE A 46 4.35 1.85 6.83
C PHE A 46 4.11 2.87 5.73
N ARG A 47 2.97 3.57 5.79
CA ARG A 47 2.66 4.66 4.86
C ARG A 47 3.75 5.72 4.91
N ASP A 48 4.11 6.19 6.10
CA ASP A 48 5.11 7.25 6.28
C ASP A 48 6.49 6.80 5.76
N ALA A 49 6.89 5.55 6.03
CA ALA A 49 8.15 4.98 5.54
C ALA A 49 8.19 4.87 4.00
N ILE A 50 7.10 4.44 3.38
CA ILE A 50 7.03 4.24 1.92
C ILE A 50 6.89 5.56 1.19
N GLU A 51 6.04 6.48 1.65
CA GLU A 51 5.92 7.83 1.07
C GLU A 51 7.29 8.54 1.13
N SER A 52 8.01 8.45 2.25
CA SER A 52 9.39 8.98 2.36
C SER A 52 10.35 8.34 1.35
N SER A 53 10.25 7.04 1.10
CA SER A 53 11.14 6.34 0.15
C SER A 53 10.87 6.71 -1.31
N VAL A 54 9.63 7.04 -1.66
CA VAL A 54 9.20 7.34 -3.04
C VAL A 54 9.68 8.73 -3.46
N HIS A 55 9.83 9.65 -2.51
CA HIS A 55 10.41 10.97 -2.76
C HIS A 55 11.91 10.94 -3.05
N ASP A 56 12.62 9.85 -2.76
CA ASP A 56 14.07 9.71 -2.94
C ASP A 56 14.46 9.14 -4.32
N VAL A 57 13.48 8.81 -5.17
CA VAL A 57 13.71 8.02 -6.41
C VAL A 57 13.88 8.89 -7.67
N GLY A 58 14.85 9.83 -7.63
CA GLY A 58 15.52 10.44 -8.80
C GLY A 58 14.68 11.05 -9.94
N ASP A 59 15.33 11.29 -11.09
CA ASP A 59 14.86 11.97 -12.32
C ASP A 59 13.73 11.23 -13.09
N ARG A 60 12.67 10.81 -12.39
CA ARG A 60 11.46 10.31 -13.06
C ARG A 60 10.68 11.48 -13.67
N PRO A 61 10.01 11.29 -14.82
CA PRO A 61 9.09 12.30 -15.35
C PRO A 61 8.05 12.69 -14.29
N LYS A 62 7.82 14.00 -14.12
CA LYS A 62 6.92 14.56 -13.10
C LYS A 62 5.53 13.92 -13.13
N GLU A 63 5.00 13.65 -14.32
CA GLU A 63 3.70 13.02 -14.54
C GLU A 63 3.64 11.61 -13.93
N LEU A 64 4.71 10.82 -14.11
CA LEU A 64 4.82 9.48 -13.53
C LEU A 64 4.91 9.55 -12.01
N GLN A 65 5.64 10.52 -11.45
CA GLN A 65 5.73 10.71 -10.01
C GLN A 65 4.36 11.03 -9.40
N VAL A 66 3.58 11.91 -10.03
CA VAL A 66 2.22 12.26 -9.59
C VAL A 66 1.29 11.05 -9.67
N ALA A 67 1.36 10.28 -10.76
CA ALA A 67 0.54 9.07 -10.92
C ALA A 67 0.88 8.01 -9.86
N MET A 68 2.17 7.82 -9.57
CA MET A 68 2.63 6.91 -8.51
C MET A 68 2.17 7.36 -7.12
N GLN A 69 2.30 8.64 -6.79
CA GLN A 69 1.81 9.18 -5.51
C GLN A 69 0.30 8.98 -5.36
N ALA A 70 -0.47 9.27 -6.41
CA ALA A 70 -1.92 9.07 -6.39
C ALA A 70 -2.30 7.59 -6.22
N HIS A 71 -1.57 6.67 -6.86
CA HIS A 71 -1.77 5.24 -6.72
C HIS A 71 -1.45 4.74 -5.30
N LEU A 72 -0.26 5.09 -4.77
CA LEU A 72 0.14 4.72 -3.41
C LEU A 72 -0.82 5.25 -2.36
N LYS A 73 -1.27 6.50 -2.51
CA LYS A 73 -2.29 7.07 -1.63
C LYS A 73 -3.57 6.22 -1.62
N ARG A 74 -4.10 5.84 -2.78
CA ARG A 74 -5.33 5.01 -2.85
C ARG A 74 -5.14 3.65 -2.20
N MET A 75 -3.99 3.01 -2.44
CA MET A 75 -3.66 1.72 -1.84
C MET A 75 -3.57 1.82 -0.31
N PHE A 76 -2.86 2.81 0.23
CA PHE A 76 -2.79 3.01 1.69
C PHE A 76 -4.11 3.43 2.31
N ASP A 77 -4.92 4.23 1.62
CA ASP A 77 -6.26 4.59 2.10
C ASP A 77 -7.14 3.33 2.20
N HIS A 78 -7.01 2.38 1.25
CA HIS A 78 -7.69 1.08 1.31
C HIS A 78 -7.19 0.24 2.50
N LEU A 79 -5.88 0.10 2.67
CA LEU A 79 -5.26 -0.63 3.78
C LEU A 79 -5.67 -0.05 5.15
N ALA A 80 -5.70 1.28 5.27
CA ALA A 80 -6.10 1.97 6.49
C ALA A 80 -7.58 1.71 6.82
N SER A 81 -8.45 1.61 5.81
CA SER A 81 -9.85 1.24 6.02
C SER A 81 -9.98 -0.18 6.58
N MET A 82 -9.23 -1.14 6.02
CA MET A 82 -9.22 -2.52 6.51
C MET A 82 -8.65 -2.63 7.93
N ALA A 83 -7.56 -1.93 8.21
CA ALA A 83 -6.93 -1.92 9.53
C ALA A 83 -7.85 -1.32 10.61
N LYS A 84 -8.61 -0.25 10.29
CA LYS A 84 -9.62 0.31 11.19
C LYS A 84 -10.72 -0.70 11.54
N HIS A 85 -11.14 -1.52 10.58
CA HIS A 85 -12.09 -2.59 10.87
C HIS A 85 -11.49 -3.68 11.76
N ALA A 86 -10.22 -4.03 11.57
CA ALA A 86 -9.53 -4.99 12.43
C ALA A 86 -9.40 -4.47 13.88
N ASP A 87 -9.12 -3.18 14.07
CA ASP A 87 -9.04 -2.56 15.38
C ASP A 87 -10.36 -2.64 16.16
N GLN A 88 -11.50 -2.57 15.47
CA GLN A 88 -12.85 -2.67 16.07
C GLN A 88 -13.18 -4.08 16.55
N ILE A 89 -12.60 -5.11 15.93
CA ILE A 89 -12.84 -6.51 16.29
C ILE A 89 -12.04 -6.91 17.54
N GLY A 90 -10.88 -6.29 17.78
CA GLY A 90 -10.02 -6.59 18.93
C GLY A 90 -10.42 -5.97 20.26
N THR A 91 -11.55 -5.24 20.32
CA THR A 91 -12.04 -4.54 21.53
C THR A 91 -13.23 -5.21 22.23
N ASP A 92 -13.70 -6.36 21.71
CA ASP A 92 -14.69 -7.23 22.36
C ASP A 92 -14.01 -8.40 23.08
#